data_AF-A0A4R2AXP3-F1
#
_entry.id   AF-A0A4R2AXP3-F1
#
_cell.length_a   1.000
_cell.length_b   1.000
_cell.length_c   1.000
_cell.angle_alpha   90.00
_cell.angle_beta   90.00
_cell.angle_gamma   90.00
#
_symmetry.space_group_name_H-M   'P 1'
#
loop_
_entity.id
_entity.type
_entity.pdbx_description
1 polymer ?
#
loop_
_entity_poly.entity_id
_entity_poly.type
_entity_poly.pdbx_seq_one_letter_code
_entity_poly.pdbx_strand_id
1 'polypeptide(L)'
;MAIKEEVKAALLELLGKEDNRKGKTFVFPDNVDRSYNIVKGLSLGNFFKFILPALIIAAGILLIPPYSLAFMMVKMFFSSLLLLGSFTFAVLRPIASRPNIHYSSYLKRIIDYNSRQKIFFLKPDQRDDFRGGQ
;
A
#
# COMPACT_ATOMS: atom_id res chain seq x y z
N MET A 1 -45.96 -37.67 -20.37
CA MET A 1 -45.14 -36.45 -20.13
C MET A 1 -43.72 -36.80 -19.67
N ALA A 2 -43.52 -37.83 -18.83
CA ALA A 2 -42.20 -38.25 -18.34
C ALA A 2 -41.14 -38.55 -19.43
N ILE A 3 -41.52 -39.27 -20.48
CA ILE A 3 -40.60 -39.72 -21.55
C ILE A 3 -39.94 -38.55 -22.29
N LYS A 4 -40.65 -37.43 -22.48
CA LYS A 4 -40.09 -36.26 -23.17
C LYS A 4 -39.00 -35.57 -22.34
N GLU A 5 -39.15 -35.57 -21.01
CA GLU A 5 -38.18 -34.97 -20.10
C GLU A 5 -36.92 -35.84 -19.97
N GLU A 6 -37.08 -37.16 -19.94
CA GLU A 6 -35.95 -38.11 -19.92
C GLU A 6 -35.12 -38.05 -21.20
N VAL A 7 -35.76 -37.99 -22.36
CA VAL A 7 -35.06 -37.87 -23.66
C VAL A 7 -34.34 -36.53 -23.76
N LYS A 8 -34.94 -35.45 -23.25
CA LYS A 8 -34.31 -34.13 -23.21
C LYS A 8 -33.10 -34.10 -22.28
N ALA A 9 -33.18 -34.77 -21.13
CA ALA A 9 -32.08 -34.90 -20.18
C ALA A 9 -30.91 -35.70 -20.78
N ALA A 10 -31.20 -36.85 -21.41
CA ALA A 10 -30.19 -37.66 -22.07
C ALA A 10 -29.52 -36.94 -23.26
N LEU A 11 -30.27 -36.13 -24.02
CA LEU A 11 -29.72 -35.31 -25.10
C LEU A 11 -28.84 -34.16 -24.57
N LEU A 12 -29.21 -33.56 -23.45
CA LEU A 12 -28.42 -32.53 -22.77
C LEU A 12 -27.09 -33.08 -22.26
N GLU A 13 -27.09 -34.31 -21.76
CA GLU A 13 -25.91 -35.04 -21.32
C GLU A 13 -24.99 -35.42 -22.51
N LEU A 14 -25.56 -35.95 -23.60
CA LEU A 14 -24.84 -36.31 -24.83
C LEU A 14 -24.23 -35.10 -25.56
N LEU A 15 -24.85 -33.93 -25.47
CA LEU A 15 -24.34 -32.69 -26.04
C LEU A 15 -23.20 -32.07 -25.22
N GLY A 16 -22.74 -32.73 -24.14
CA GLY A 16 -21.64 -32.27 -23.29
C GLY A 16 -21.90 -30.89 -22.66
N LYS A 17 -23.16 -30.48 -22.63
CA LYS A 17 -23.57 -29.15 -22.18
C LYS A 17 -23.76 -29.20 -20.68
N GLU A 18 -22.67 -29.49 -19.96
CA GLU A 18 -22.58 -29.16 -18.55
C GLU A 18 -22.95 -27.69 -18.43
N ASP A 19 -23.99 -27.38 -17.64
CA ASP A 19 -24.49 -26.03 -17.44
C ASP A 19 -23.41 -25.22 -16.68
N ASN A 20 -22.40 -24.78 -17.42
CA ASN A 20 -21.27 -23.97 -16.99
C ASN A 20 -21.70 -22.52 -16.72
N ARG A 21 -22.93 -22.33 -16.22
CA ARG A 21 -23.37 -21.09 -15.58
C ARG A 21 -22.74 -20.99 -14.20
N LYS A 22 -21.42 -21.11 -14.11
CA LYS A 22 -20.69 -20.45 -13.03
C LYS A 22 -20.96 -18.96 -13.22
N GLY A 23 -21.94 -18.45 -12.48
CA GLY A 23 -22.19 -17.02 -12.40
C GLY A 23 -20.86 -16.32 -12.20
N LYS A 24 -20.59 -15.26 -12.98
CA LYS A 24 -19.34 -14.51 -12.91
C LYS A 24 -19.08 -14.17 -11.45
N THR A 25 -18.12 -14.84 -10.82
CA THR A 25 -17.72 -14.49 -9.46
C THR A 25 -17.06 -13.14 -9.56
N PHE A 26 -17.65 -12.15 -8.89
CA PHE A 26 -17.06 -10.84 -8.83
C PHE A 26 -15.81 -10.93 -7.96
N VAL A 27 -14.67 -11.14 -8.61
CA VAL A 27 -13.37 -11.05 -7.96
C VAL A 27 -13.04 -9.57 -7.92
N PHE A 28 -13.10 -8.98 -6.74
CA PHE A 28 -12.55 -7.65 -6.56
C PHE A 28 -11.05 -7.71 -6.88
N PRO A 29 -10.53 -6.85 -7.77
CA PRO A 29 -9.10 -6.79 -7.99
C PRO A 29 -8.43 -6.40 -6.68
N ASP A 30 -7.69 -7.34 -6.09
CA ASP A 30 -6.85 -7.05 -4.95
C ASP A 30 -5.77 -6.06 -5.39
N ASN A 31 -5.85 -4.85 -4.83
CA ASN A 31 -4.93 -3.71 -5.06
C ASN A 31 -5.21 -2.87 -6.31
N VAL A 32 -6.31 -2.09 -6.29
CA VAL A 32 -6.35 -0.83 -7.07
C VAL A 32 -5.51 0.22 -6.33
N ASP A 33 -4.21 0.01 -6.30
CA ASP A 33 -3.26 0.96 -5.75
C ASP A 33 -2.99 2.01 -6.83
N ARG A 34 -3.35 3.27 -6.60
CA ARG A 34 -3.15 4.37 -7.57
C ARG A 34 -1.65 4.67 -7.80
N SER A 35 -0.80 4.11 -6.95
CA SER A 35 0.64 4.37 -6.94
C SER A 35 1.36 3.67 -8.09
N TYR A 36 2.10 4.43 -8.89
CA TYR A 36 2.90 3.90 -9.99
C TYR A 36 4.11 3.15 -9.41
N ASN A 37 4.16 1.83 -9.55
CA ASN A 37 5.26 1.01 -9.03
C ASN A 37 6.40 0.97 -10.05
N ILE A 38 7.59 1.44 -9.67
CA ILE A 38 8.81 1.30 -10.49
C ILE A 38 9.34 -0.13 -10.37
N VAL A 39 9.34 -0.66 -9.14
CA VAL A 39 9.79 -2.01 -8.78
C VAL A 39 8.80 -2.57 -7.76
N LYS A 40 8.70 -3.89 -7.64
CA LYS A 40 7.85 -4.54 -6.63
C LYS A 40 8.13 -3.99 -5.23
N GLY A 41 7.16 -3.27 -4.67
CA GLY A 41 7.28 -2.65 -3.34
C GLY A 41 7.76 -1.20 -3.32
N LEU A 42 8.21 -0.66 -4.46
CA LEU A 42 8.67 0.72 -4.58
C LEU A 42 7.79 1.52 -5.55
N SER A 43 6.97 2.41 -4.99
CA SER A 43 6.23 3.38 -5.77
C SER A 43 7.12 4.57 -6.16
N LEU A 44 6.83 5.17 -7.32
CA LEU A 44 7.48 6.38 -7.81
C LEU A 44 7.36 7.52 -6.80
N GLY A 45 6.18 7.67 -6.19
CA GLY A 45 5.97 8.65 -5.12
C GLY A 45 6.88 8.41 -3.90
N ASN A 46 7.03 7.16 -3.46
CA ASN A 46 7.91 6.83 -2.34
C ASN A 46 9.39 7.02 -2.70
N PHE A 47 9.79 6.74 -3.94
CA PHE A 47 11.15 7.02 -4.41
C PHE A 47 11.50 8.50 -4.26
N PHE A 48 10.68 9.40 -4.81
CA PHE A 48 10.92 10.84 -4.74
C PHE A 48 10.82 11.39 -3.32
N LYS A 49 9.98 10.78 -2.47
CA LYS A 49 9.76 11.25 -1.10
C LYS A 49 10.86 10.81 -0.13
N PHE A 50 11.42 9.62 -0.30
CA PHE A 50 12.31 9.01 0.70
C PHE A 50 13.71 8.70 0.16
N ILE A 51 13.82 8.19 -1.07
CA ILE A 51 15.11 7.75 -1.64
C ILE A 51 15.85 8.94 -2.25
N LEU A 52 15.18 9.78 -3.04
CA LEU A 52 15.83 10.91 -3.71
C LEU A 52 16.46 11.91 -2.72
N PRO A 53 15.78 12.35 -1.65
CA PRO A 53 16.39 13.24 -0.67
C PRO A 53 17.60 12.59 0.03
N ALA A 54 17.52 11.29 0.32
CA ALA A 54 18.62 10.56 0.93
C ALA A 54 19.85 10.47 -0.01
N LEU A 55 19.64 10.28 -1.31
CA LEU A 55 20.70 10.32 -2.32
C LEU A 55 21.38 11.70 -2.37
N ILE A 56 20.60 12.77 -2.35
CA ILE A 56 21.13 14.14 -2.36
C ILE A 56 21.96 14.41 -1.09
N ILE A 57 21.46 13.99 0.08
CA ILE A 57 22.18 14.14 1.35
C ILE A 57 23.47 13.31 1.35
N ALA A 58 23.41 12.05 0.91
CA ALA A 58 24.58 11.18 0.81
C ALA A 58 25.65 11.77 -0.13
N ALA A 59 25.24 12.27 -1.30
CA ALA A 59 26.15 12.96 -2.22
C ALA A 59 26.76 14.21 -1.57
N GLY A 60 25.94 15.01 -0.86
CA GLY A 60 26.41 16.17 -0.10
C GLY A 60 27.47 15.81 0.94
N ILE A 61 27.26 14.74 1.72
CA ILE A 61 28.21 14.27 2.73
C ILE A 61 29.56 13.89 2.10
N LEU A 62 29.53 13.21 0.95
CA LEU A 62 30.74 12.78 0.25
C LEU A 62 31.54 13.95 -0.34
N LEU A 63 30.87 15.05 -0.71
CA LEU A 63 31.50 16.27 -1.26
C LEU A 63 32.11 17.19 -0.19
N ILE A 64 31.85 16.96 1.10
CA ILE A 64 32.44 17.77 2.17
C ILE A 64 33.88 17.29 2.39
N PRO A 65 34.93 18.13 2.23
CA PRO A 65 36.30 17.75 2.60
C PRO A 65 36.42 17.55 4.13
N PRO A 66 37.40 16.76 4.63
CA PRO A 66 38.59 16.24 3.96
C PRO A 66 38.38 14.88 3.26
N TYR A 67 39.16 14.63 2.20
CA TYR A 67 39.07 13.42 1.36
C TYR A 67 40.13 12.35 1.68
N SER A 68 40.67 12.36 2.89
CA SER A 68 41.61 11.30 3.31
C SER A 68 40.91 9.95 3.40
N LEU A 69 41.66 8.87 3.19
CA LEU A 69 41.10 7.51 3.04
C LEU A 69 40.25 7.09 4.25
N ALA A 70 40.74 7.34 5.47
CA ALA A 70 40.00 7.04 6.70
C ALA A 70 38.68 7.83 6.79
N PHE A 71 38.69 9.14 6.52
CA PHE A 71 37.48 9.95 6.55
C PHE A 71 36.49 9.57 5.45
N MET A 72 36.98 9.20 4.27
CA MET A 72 36.14 8.74 3.17
C MET A 72 35.45 7.41 3.53
N MET A 73 36.16 6.46 4.15
CA MET A 73 35.58 5.20 4.62
C MET A 73 34.44 5.43 5.61
N VAL A 74 34.64 6.34 6.57
CA VAL A 74 33.61 6.71 7.55
C VAL A 74 32.39 7.32 6.87
N LYS A 75 32.58 8.27 5.94
CA LYS A 75 31.47 8.88 5.19
C LYS A 75 30.71 7.88 4.35
N MET A 76 31.42 6.98 3.67
CA MET A 76 30.82 5.91 2.87
C MET A 76 29.99 4.98 3.76
N PHE A 77 30.48 4.62 4.95
CA PHE A 77 29.73 3.82 5.90
C PHE A 77 28.41 4.50 6.29
N PHE A 78 28.45 5.75 6.76
CA PHE A 78 27.22 6.48 7.14
C PHE A 78 26.28 6.75 5.96
N SER A 79 26.82 7.07 4.79
CA SER A 79 26.04 7.28 3.57
C SER A 79 25.34 5.99 3.14
N SER A 80 26.02 4.85 3.24
CA SER A 80 25.43 3.54 2.95
C SER A 80 24.31 3.18 3.93
N LEU A 81 24.50 3.45 5.23
CA LEU A 81 23.46 3.26 6.25
C LEU A 81 22.24 4.15 6.00
N LEU A 82 22.45 5.41 5.63
CA LEU A 82 21.38 6.35 5.29
C LEU A 82 20.55 5.81 4.12
N LEU A 83 21.22 5.42 3.01
CA LEU A 83 20.56 4.91 1.82
C LEU A 83 19.84 3.59 2.08
N LEU A 84 20.47 2.67 2.81
CA LEU A 84 19.88 1.39 3.19
C LEU A 84 18.63 1.60 4.05
N GLY A 85 18.70 2.50 5.04
CA GLY A 85 17.58 2.85 5.90
C GLY A 85 16.41 3.45 5.10
N SER A 86 16.68 4.42 4.24
CA SER A 86 15.65 5.05 3.39
C SER A 86 15.02 4.08 2.40
N PHE A 87 15.82 3.22 1.76
CA PHE A 87 15.32 2.19 0.85
C PHE A 87 14.43 1.18 1.59
N THR A 88 14.92 0.68 2.72
CA THR A 88 14.20 -0.28 3.56
C THR A 88 12.88 0.32 4.04
N PHE A 89 12.87 1.58 4.49
CA PHE A 89 11.66 2.29 4.90
C PHE A 89 10.66 2.48 3.76
N ALA A 90 11.14 2.76 2.54
CA ALA A 90 10.29 2.97 1.37
C ALA A 90 9.63 1.67 0.87
N VAL A 91 10.32 0.53 1.03
CA VAL A 91 9.88 -0.78 0.53
C VAL A 91 9.14 -1.60 1.59
N LEU A 92 9.47 -1.44 2.87
CA LEU A 92 8.89 -2.22 3.96
C LEU A 92 7.37 -2.09 4.02
N ARG A 93 6.75 -3.25 4.22
CA ARG A 93 5.32 -3.39 4.45
C ARG A 93 5.12 -3.92 5.86
N PRO A 94 4.53 -3.13 6.78
CA PRO A 94 4.38 -3.53 8.19
C PRO A 94 3.43 -4.72 8.37
N ILE A 95 2.55 -4.97 7.40
CA ILE A 95 1.51 -5.99 7.47
C ILE A 95 1.59 -6.88 6.23
N ALA A 96 2.01 -8.14 6.41
CA ALA A 96 2.18 -9.09 5.30
C ALA A 96 0.88 -9.39 4.55
N SER A 97 -0.26 -9.41 5.24
CA SER A 97 -1.58 -9.66 4.66
C SER A 97 -2.15 -8.49 3.86
N ARG A 98 -1.55 -7.29 3.94
CA ARG A 98 -2.06 -6.06 3.30
C ARG A 98 -0.95 -5.38 2.49
N PRO A 99 -0.69 -5.85 1.25
CA PRO A 99 0.44 -5.37 0.45
C PRO A 99 0.33 -3.90 -0.01
N ASN A 100 -0.87 -3.32 -0.01
CA ASN A 100 -1.14 -1.91 -0.33
C ASN A 100 -0.78 -0.95 0.84
N ILE A 101 -0.63 -1.46 2.06
CA ILE A 101 -0.31 -0.60 3.22
C ILE A 101 1.21 -0.47 3.34
N HIS A 102 1.72 0.70 2.95
CA HIS A 102 3.11 1.08 3.18
C HIS A 102 3.35 1.50 4.65
N TYR A 103 4.60 1.37 5.09
CA TYR A 103 5.02 1.75 6.45
C TYR A 103 4.75 3.22 6.78
N SER A 104 4.95 4.11 5.81
CA SER A 104 4.65 5.55 5.94
C SER A 104 3.17 5.82 6.25
N SER A 105 2.25 5.15 5.55
CA SER A 105 0.81 5.26 5.77
C SER A 105 0.39 4.67 7.13
N TYR A 106 1.02 3.56 7.53
CA TYR A 106 0.77 2.92 8.81
C TYR A 106 1.15 3.82 10.00
N LEU A 107 2.35 4.41 9.96
CA LEU A 107 2.81 5.38 10.96
C LEU A 107 1.88 6.59 11.03
N LYS A 108 1.52 7.17 9.88
CA LYS A 108 0.59 8.29 9.83
C LYS A 108 -0.74 7.93 10.51
N ARG A 109 -1.26 6.73 10.25
CA ARG A 109 -2.50 6.26 10.87
C ARG A 109 -2.38 6.14 12.39
N ILE A 110 -1.25 5.65 12.91
CA ILE A 110 -1.01 5.58 14.36
C ILE A 110 -0.96 6.97 14.98
N ILE A 111 -0.22 7.90 14.35
CA ILE A 111 -0.11 9.28 14.83
C ILE A 111 -1.47 9.97 14.82
N ASP A 112 -2.23 9.84 13.73
CA ASP A 112 -3.57 10.38 13.58
C ASP A 112 -4.56 9.75 14.57
N TYR A 113 -4.41 8.46 14.86
CA TYR A 113 -5.24 7.77 15.85
C TYR A 113 -4.97 8.31 17.26
N ASN A 114 -3.69 8.41 17.66
CA ASN A 114 -3.31 8.93 18.97
C ASN A 114 -3.70 10.39 19.18
N SER A 115 -3.64 11.21 18.12
CA SER A 115 -4.08 12.61 18.19
C SER A 115 -5.60 12.74 18.33
N ARG A 116 -6.37 11.85 17.70
CA ARG A 116 -7.84 11.84 17.74
C ARG A 116 -8.44 11.18 18.97
N GLN A 117 -7.76 10.23 19.61
CA GLN A 117 -8.24 9.62 20.87
C GLN A 117 -8.54 10.66 21.96
N LYS A 118 -7.79 11.77 21.98
CA LYS A 118 -8.04 12.88 22.92
C LYS A 118 -9.27 13.73 22.58
N ILE A 119 -9.80 13.62 21.36
CA ILE A 119 -10.94 14.41 20.87
C ILE A 119 -12.27 13.73 21.20
N PHE A 120 -12.33 12.39 21.24
CA PHE A 120 -13.56 11.66 21.53
C PHE A 120 -14.04 11.77 23.00
N PHE A 121 -13.19 12.28 23.91
CA PHE A 121 -13.56 12.61 25.29
C PHE A 121 -13.87 14.09 25.49
N LEU A 122 -13.58 14.94 24.51
CA LEU A 122 -14.01 16.33 24.55
C LEU A 122 -15.52 16.34 24.30
N LYS A 123 -16.27 16.94 25.24
CA LYS A 123 -17.69 17.20 25.05
C LYS A 123 -17.86 17.86 23.69
N PRO A 124 -18.72 17.35 22.78
CA PRO A 124 -18.94 17.99 21.50
C PRO A 124 -19.30 19.45 21.77
N ASP A 125 -18.55 20.37 21.15
CA ASP A 125 -18.93 21.79 21.17
C ASP A 125 -20.34 21.86 20.58
N GLN A 126 -21.23 22.66 21.18
CA GLN A 126 -22.67 22.75 20.91
C GLN A 126 -23.03 23.28 19.49
N ARG A 127 -22.19 23.02 18.48
CA ARG A 127 -22.27 23.59 17.13
C ARG A 127 -23.02 22.73 16.12
N ASP A 128 -23.48 21.54 16.51
CA ASP A 128 -24.29 20.67 15.66
C ASP A 128 -25.75 20.57 16.17
N ASP A 129 -26.28 21.63 16.77
CA ASP A 129 -27.72 21.87 16.79
C ASP A 129 -28.16 22.27 15.38
N PHE A 130 -28.12 21.31 14.44
CA PHE A 130 -28.79 21.41 13.15
C PHE A 130 -30.30 21.51 13.44
N ARG A 131 -30.75 22.74 13.66
CA ARG A 131 -32.14 23.11 13.48
C ARG A 131 -32.49 22.80 12.04
N GLY A 132 -33.18 21.67 11.84
CA GLY A 132 -33.97 21.44 10.65
C GLY A 132 -34.95 22.61 10.51
N GLY A 133 -34.58 23.56 9.66
CA GLY A 133 -35.46 24.63 9.23
C GLY A 133 -36.53 24.03 8.33
N GLN A 134 -37.75 24.01 8.86
CA GLN A 134 -38.98 23.99 8.07
C GLN A 134 -39.13 25.34 7.34
#